data_AF-X1LKR5-F1
#
_entry.id   AF-X1LKR5-F1
#
_cell.length_a   1.000
_cell.length_b   1.000
_cell.length_c   1.000
_cell.angle_alpha   90.00
_cell.angle_beta   90.00
_cell.angle_gamma   90.00
#
_symmetry.space_group_name_H-M   'P 1'
#
loop_
_entity.id
_entity.type
_entity.pdbx_description
1 polymer ?
#
loop_
_entity_poly.entity_id
_entity_poly.type
_entity_poly.pdbx_seq_one_letter_code
_entity_poly.pdbx_strand_id
1 'polypeptide(L)'
;HDFEDVIKNNTKLLFGTSTIYIDLKAKIDTASLGGSIPDGLLFDLKNTDSPEFYLVEVELEKHDFHRHIFPQITRFFAFFRNSKAQNELIEKIFSATQMDKEIEKEFKEFLKGREVFKFIKDTIENSQNILIIIDGMKPELLEMVDTYTEWSKMVKLLVLKEYRSNEDRLLSLSPDFESVVLGEISGARTEEEEVGKVPHTEEYHLDGVSLEVKEIYQAIKSSLSEFKPSLRFNPQKYYISIVDKKNFAYIYVRKKKLSIVLMLSEEIIR
;
A
#
# COMPACT_ATOMS: atom_id res chain seq x y z
N HIS A 1 -21.87 -9.15 8.06
CA HIS A 1 -22.31 -7.75 8.23
C HIS A 1 -21.63 -7.06 9.40
N ASP A 2 -21.45 -7.66 10.59
CA ASP A 2 -20.74 -7.00 11.71
C ASP A 2 -19.29 -6.57 11.35
N PHE A 3 -18.50 -7.43 10.70
CA PHE A 3 -17.05 -7.19 10.50
C PHE A 3 -16.69 -5.96 9.63
N GLU A 4 -17.35 -5.78 8.49
CA GLU A 4 -17.17 -4.58 7.64
C GLU A 4 -17.50 -3.29 8.41
N ASP A 5 -18.59 -3.30 9.18
CA ASP A 5 -19.03 -2.15 9.96
C ASP A 5 -18.06 -1.81 11.09
N VAL A 6 -17.39 -2.81 11.69
CA VAL A 6 -16.31 -2.57 12.67
C VAL A 6 -15.21 -1.73 12.04
N ILE A 7 -14.76 -2.09 10.85
CA ILE A 7 -13.65 -1.40 10.18
C ILE A 7 -14.07 0.02 9.84
N LYS A 8 -15.24 0.19 9.22
CA LYS A 8 -15.78 1.50 8.81
C LYS A 8 -15.91 2.47 9.97
N ASN A 9 -16.40 1.99 11.11
CA ASN A 9 -16.60 2.82 12.31
C ASN A 9 -15.30 3.12 13.07
N ASN A 10 -14.19 2.45 12.75
CA ASN A 10 -12.92 2.58 13.46
C ASN A 10 -11.73 2.94 12.54
N THR A 11 -12.00 3.47 11.33
CA THR A 11 -10.96 3.75 10.31
C THR A 11 -9.78 4.57 10.83
N LYS A 12 -10.02 5.68 11.52
CA LYS A 12 -8.95 6.54 12.06
C LYS A 12 -8.17 5.87 13.18
N LEU A 13 -8.79 4.98 13.95
CA LEU A 13 -8.11 4.16 14.97
C LEU A 13 -7.22 3.10 14.33
N LEU A 14 -7.70 2.47 13.25
CA LEU A 14 -7.02 1.36 12.58
C LEU A 14 -5.88 1.82 11.66
N PHE A 15 -6.09 2.90 10.91
CA PHE A 15 -5.17 3.36 9.85
C PHE A 15 -4.45 4.67 10.20
N GLY A 16 -4.88 5.35 11.27
CA GLY A 16 -4.34 6.62 11.70
C GLY A 16 -5.10 7.84 11.16
N THR A 17 -4.83 9.00 11.76
CA THR A 17 -5.58 10.24 11.47
C THR A 17 -5.24 10.87 10.12
N SER A 18 -4.02 10.63 9.61
CA SER A 18 -3.56 11.10 8.29
C SER A 18 -4.02 10.20 7.13
N THR A 19 -5.19 9.59 7.26
CA THR A 19 -5.76 8.71 6.22
C THR A 19 -7.17 9.14 5.86
N ILE A 20 -7.59 8.89 4.62
CA ILE A 20 -8.95 9.12 4.15
C ILE A 20 -9.52 7.79 3.69
N TYR A 21 -10.58 7.32 4.34
CA TYR A 21 -11.30 6.10 3.96
C TYR A 21 -12.62 6.46 3.26
N ILE A 22 -12.86 5.88 2.09
CA ILE A 22 -14.08 6.09 1.30
C ILE A 22 -14.78 4.75 1.16
N ASP A 23 -15.98 4.63 1.74
CA ASP A 23 -16.86 3.47 1.53
C ASP A 23 -17.49 3.53 0.14
N LEU A 24 -17.03 2.65 -0.76
CA LEU A 24 -17.50 2.59 -2.13
C LEU A 24 -18.92 2.03 -2.25
N LYS A 25 -19.25 1.01 -1.46
CA LYS A 25 -20.58 0.37 -1.50
C LYS A 25 -21.68 1.35 -1.10
N ALA A 26 -21.39 2.27 -0.20
CA ALA A 26 -22.36 3.26 0.27
C ALA A 26 -22.46 4.52 -0.63
N LYS A 27 -21.40 4.87 -1.38
CA LYS A 27 -21.27 6.20 -2.01
C LYS A 27 -21.15 6.20 -3.54
N ILE A 28 -20.91 5.07 -4.22
CA ILE A 28 -20.64 5.02 -5.66
C ILE A 28 -21.53 3.99 -6.36
N ASP A 29 -22.24 4.41 -7.41
CA ASP A 29 -23.12 3.54 -8.20
C ASP A 29 -22.31 2.40 -8.84
N THR A 30 -22.72 1.17 -8.52
CA THR A 30 -21.90 -0.05 -8.54
C THR A 30 -21.73 -0.68 -9.93
N ALA A 31 -22.30 -0.08 -10.98
CA ALA A 31 -22.35 -0.70 -12.31
C ALA A 31 -21.06 -0.52 -13.17
N SER A 32 -20.16 0.38 -12.77
CA SER A 32 -19.11 0.91 -13.67
C SER A 32 -17.67 0.71 -13.17
N LEU A 33 -17.35 -0.43 -12.56
CA LEU A 33 -15.97 -0.81 -12.14
C LEU A 33 -15.59 -2.24 -12.57
N GLY A 34 -16.10 -2.72 -13.70
CA GLY A 34 -15.61 -3.98 -14.28
C GLY A 34 -15.94 -5.27 -13.49
N GLY A 35 -16.92 -5.23 -12.58
CA GLY A 35 -17.52 -6.41 -11.96
C GLY A 35 -16.94 -6.85 -10.60
N SER A 36 -15.95 -6.14 -10.04
CA SER A 36 -15.50 -6.34 -8.65
C SER A 36 -15.20 -4.98 -8.04
N ILE A 37 -16.01 -4.58 -7.07
CA ILE A 37 -15.86 -3.31 -6.36
C ILE A 37 -15.23 -3.65 -5.01
N PRO A 38 -14.12 -3.00 -4.62
CA PRO A 38 -13.57 -3.18 -3.28
C PRO A 38 -14.53 -2.61 -2.25
N ASP A 39 -14.48 -3.15 -1.03
CA ASP A 39 -15.30 -2.69 0.09
C ASP A 39 -15.02 -1.23 0.46
N GLY A 40 -13.80 -0.76 0.21
CA GLY A 40 -13.44 0.62 0.40
C GLY A 40 -12.19 1.04 -0.33
N LEU A 41 -11.94 2.34 -0.28
CA LEU A 41 -10.69 2.96 -0.72
C LEU A 41 -10.02 3.61 0.48
N LEU A 42 -8.71 3.48 0.55
CA LEU A 42 -7.92 4.14 1.58
C LEU A 42 -6.80 4.96 0.93
N PHE A 43 -6.76 6.24 1.24
CA PHE A 43 -5.64 7.12 0.95
C PHE A 43 -4.81 7.26 2.23
N ASP A 44 -3.55 6.85 2.18
CA ASP A 44 -2.58 7.14 3.24
C ASP A 44 -1.79 8.39 2.87
N LEU A 45 -1.98 9.43 3.69
CA LEU A 45 -1.49 10.79 3.48
C LEU A 45 -0.45 11.19 4.53
N LYS A 46 0.09 10.24 5.32
CA LYS A 46 1.19 10.49 6.27
C LYS A 46 2.36 11.21 5.59
N ASN A 47 2.71 10.80 4.36
CA ASN A 47 3.65 11.51 3.51
C ASN A 47 2.94 12.12 2.29
N THR A 48 2.59 13.41 2.39
CA THR A 48 1.86 14.12 1.33
C THR A 48 2.61 14.24 0.00
N ASP A 49 3.94 14.09 0.03
CA ASP A 49 4.76 14.15 -1.19
C ASP A 49 4.78 12.80 -1.89
N SER A 50 4.51 11.71 -1.16
CA SER A 50 4.44 10.35 -1.67
C SER A 50 3.21 9.60 -1.13
N PRO A 51 1.99 10.10 -1.38
CA PRO A 51 0.76 9.52 -0.84
C PRO A 51 0.54 8.11 -1.38
N GLU A 52 -0.12 7.25 -0.62
CA GLU A 52 -0.43 5.89 -1.03
C GLU A 52 -1.93 5.66 -1.16
N PHE A 53 -2.28 4.74 -2.05
CA PHE A 53 -3.65 4.38 -2.34
C PHE A 53 -3.82 2.87 -2.27
N TYR A 54 -4.89 2.45 -1.61
CA TYR A 54 -5.24 1.07 -1.36
C TYR A 54 -6.67 0.79 -1.82
N LEU A 55 -6.84 -0.29 -2.59
CA LEU A 55 -8.13 -0.96 -2.69
C LEU A 55 -8.28 -1.85 -1.45
N VAL A 56 -9.30 -1.60 -0.64
CA VAL A 56 -9.52 -2.32 0.62
C VAL A 56 -10.55 -3.41 0.42
N GLU A 57 -10.19 -4.63 0.81
CA GLU A 57 -11.06 -5.79 0.83
C GLU A 57 -11.14 -6.36 2.26
N VAL A 58 -12.36 -6.59 2.72
CA VAL A 58 -12.66 -7.11 4.05
C VAL A 58 -13.13 -8.55 3.91
N GLU A 59 -12.32 -9.47 4.43
CA GLU A 59 -12.54 -10.90 4.30
C GLU A 59 -12.79 -11.55 5.66
N LEU A 60 -13.46 -12.70 5.65
CA LEU A 60 -13.55 -13.58 6.81
C LEU A 60 -12.70 -14.83 6.54
N GLU A 61 -12.08 -15.40 7.56
CA GLU A 61 -11.26 -16.61 7.49
C GLU A 61 -12.02 -17.76 6.82
N LYS A 62 -13.33 -17.84 7.08
CA LYS A 62 -14.25 -18.83 6.49
C LYS A 62 -14.52 -18.64 4.99
N HIS A 63 -14.15 -17.50 4.41
CA HIS A 63 -14.36 -17.27 2.98
C HIS A 63 -13.42 -18.14 2.16
N ASP A 64 -13.95 -18.73 1.09
CA ASP A 64 -13.20 -19.64 0.23
C ASP A 64 -12.14 -18.87 -0.56
N PHE A 65 -10.88 -19.22 -0.36
CA PHE A 65 -9.78 -18.52 -1.00
C PHE A 65 -9.79 -18.67 -2.53
N HIS A 66 -10.01 -19.86 -3.06
CA HIS A 66 -9.90 -20.13 -4.51
C HIS A 66 -11.09 -19.60 -5.30
N ARG A 67 -12.28 -19.63 -4.72
CA ARG A 67 -13.54 -19.27 -5.38
C ARG A 67 -13.92 -17.81 -5.13
N HIS A 68 -13.42 -17.19 -4.07
CA HIS A 68 -13.78 -15.83 -3.68
C HIS A 68 -12.59 -14.87 -3.70
N ILE A 69 -11.66 -15.03 -2.74
CA ILE A 69 -10.58 -14.07 -2.47
C ILE A 69 -9.65 -13.96 -3.69
N PHE A 70 -9.12 -15.08 -4.18
CA PHE A 70 -8.15 -15.11 -5.27
C PHE A 70 -8.69 -14.47 -6.58
N PRO A 71 -9.91 -14.81 -7.06
CA PRO A 71 -10.51 -14.12 -8.19
C PRO A 71 -10.65 -12.60 -7.99
N GLN A 72 -11.00 -12.15 -6.79
CA GLN A 72 -11.18 -10.73 -6.49
C GLN A 72 -9.87 -9.96 -6.54
N ILE A 73 -8.83 -10.46 -5.86
CA ILE A 73 -7.49 -9.86 -5.91
C ILE A 73 -6.93 -9.85 -7.34
N THR A 74 -7.16 -10.92 -8.10
CA THR A 74 -6.70 -10.97 -9.50
C THR A 74 -7.41 -9.93 -10.39
N ARG A 75 -8.69 -9.64 -10.14
CA ARG A 75 -9.41 -8.55 -10.83
C ARG A 75 -8.85 -7.18 -10.46
N PHE A 76 -8.41 -6.97 -9.22
CA PHE A 76 -7.73 -5.73 -8.83
C PHE A 76 -6.39 -5.55 -9.54
N PHE A 77 -5.61 -6.62 -9.75
CA PHE A 77 -4.42 -6.54 -10.61
C PHE A 77 -4.78 -6.11 -12.03
N ALA A 78 -5.84 -6.69 -12.61
CA ALA A 78 -6.33 -6.29 -13.93
C ALA A 78 -6.79 -4.82 -13.97
N PHE A 79 -7.46 -4.34 -12.91
CA PHE A 79 -7.85 -2.94 -12.75
C PHE A 79 -6.63 -2.00 -12.79
N PHE A 80 -5.56 -2.32 -12.06
CA PHE A 80 -4.33 -1.51 -12.03
C PHE A 80 -3.56 -1.46 -13.35
N ARG A 81 -3.87 -2.37 -14.28
CA ARG A 81 -3.36 -2.37 -15.66
C ARG A 81 -4.30 -1.67 -16.64
N ASN A 82 -5.55 -1.40 -16.26
CA ASN A 82 -6.56 -0.77 -17.09
C ASN A 82 -6.67 0.74 -16.77
N SER A 83 -6.05 1.57 -17.60
CA SER A 83 -6.08 3.03 -17.45
C SER A 83 -7.48 3.63 -17.57
N LYS A 84 -8.35 3.04 -18.39
CA LYS A 84 -9.74 3.49 -18.53
C LYS A 84 -10.50 3.28 -17.22
N ALA A 85 -10.38 2.09 -16.62
CA ALA A 85 -11.03 1.79 -15.34
C ALA A 85 -10.49 2.68 -14.21
N GLN A 86 -9.18 2.96 -14.19
CA GLN A 86 -8.60 3.91 -13.23
C GLN A 86 -9.17 5.32 -13.39
N ASN A 87 -9.26 5.84 -14.62
CA ASN A 87 -9.85 7.15 -14.88
C ASN A 87 -11.32 7.21 -14.45
N GLU A 88 -12.11 6.18 -14.75
CA GLU A 88 -13.50 6.07 -14.29
C GLU A 88 -13.60 6.12 -12.75
N LEU A 89 -12.69 5.42 -12.05
CA LEU A 89 -12.63 5.48 -10.58
C LEU A 89 -12.25 6.88 -10.08
N ILE A 90 -11.25 7.52 -10.69
CA ILE A 90 -10.80 8.87 -10.34
C ILE A 90 -11.95 9.88 -10.48
N GLU A 91 -12.68 9.84 -11.58
CA GLU A 91 -13.84 10.71 -11.81
C GLU A 91 -14.91 10.51 -10.74
N LYS A 92 -15.22 9.25 -10.40
CA LYS A 92 -16.20 8.93 -9.37
C LYS A 92 -15.78 9.39 -7.97
N ILE A 93 -14.53 9.17 -7.58
CA ILE A 93 -14.00 9.66 -6.29
C ILE A 93 -14.07 11.18 -6.25
N PHE A 94 -13.70 11.85 -7.34
CA PHE A 94 -13.77 13.30 -7.41
C PHE A 94 -15.22 13.80 -7.29
N SER A 95 -16.18 13.20 -8.01
CA SER A 95 -17.59 13.53 -7.85
C SER A 95 -18.10 13.30 -6.43
N ALA A 96 -17.76 12.16 -5.81
CA ALA A 96 -18.12 11.89 -4.42
C ALA A 96 -17.51 12.93 -3.46
N THR A 97 -16.28 13.35 -3.71
CA THR A 97 -15.60 14.41 -2.95
C THR A 97 -16.29 15.76 -3.13
N GLN A 98 -16.84 16.08 -4.30
CA GLN A 98 -17.60 17.32 -4.51
C GLN A 98 -18.99 17.30 -3.84
N MET A 99 -19.58 16.12 -3.67
CA MET A 99 -20.91 15.96 -3.05
C MET A 99 -20.83 15.87 -1.51
N ASP A 100 -19.73 15.37 -0.98
CA ASP A 100 -19.50 15.16 0.45
C ASP A 100 -18.50 16.19 1.01
N LYS A 101 -19.04 17.18 1.74
CA LYS A 101 -18.24 18.29 2.31
C LYS A 101 -17.21 17.81 3.33
N GLU A 102 -17.42 16.68 4.00
CA GLU A 102 -16.45 16.16 4.97
C GLU A 102 -15.26 15.57 4.24
N ILE A 103 -15.49 14.72 3.22
CA ILE A 103 -14.43 14.18 2.36
C ILE A 103 -13.67 15.32 1.66
N GLU A 104 -14.38 16.32 1.12
CA GLU A 104 -13.75 17.49 0.50
C GLU A 104 -12.81 18.22 1.46
N LYS A 105 -13.26 18.42 2.71
CA LYS A 105 -12.49 19.07 3.74
C LYS A 105 -11.23 18.26 4.09
N GLU A 106 -11.37 16.94 4.29
CA GLU A 106 -10.23 16.07 4.57
C GLU A 106 -9.17 16.16 3.46
N PHE A 107 -9.57 16.04 2.18
CA PHE A 107 -8.61 16.20 1.09
C PHE A 107 -7.93 17.58 1.13
N LYS A 108 -8.70 18.67 1.30
CA LYS A 108 -8.14 20.03 1.33
C LYS A 108 -7.12 20.24 2.45
N GLU A 109 -7.29 19.59 3.61
CA GLU A 109 -6.35 19.67 4.72
C GLU A 109 -4.95 19.14 4.34
N PHE A 110 -4.87 18.09 3.52
CA PHE A 110 -3.59 17.47 3.11
C PHE A 110 -3.01 17.99 1.78
N LEU A 111 -3.82 18.68 0.98
CA LEU A 111 -3.44 19.06 -0.39
C LEU A 111 -2.36 20.14 -0.47
N LYS A 112 -2.12 20.93 0.58
CA LYS A 112 -1.15 22.04 0.60
C LYS A 112 -1.29 22.97 -0.62
N GLY A 113 -2.52 23.21 -1.08
CA GLY A 113 -2.82 24.05 -2.26
C GLY A 113 -2.83 23.33 -3.61
N ARG A 114 -2.60 22.01 -3.65
CA ARG A 114 -2.80 21.20 -4.87
C ARG A 114 -4.27 21.06 -5.21
N GLU A 115 -4.56 20.91 -6.50
CA GLU A 115 -5.90 20.60 -6.99
C GLU A 115 -6.30 19.17 -6.60
N VAL A 116 -7.51 19.01 -6.03
CA VAL A 116 -8.05 17.72 -5.54
C VAL A 116 -8.04 16.65 -6.64
N PHE A 117 -8.56 16.97 -7.84
CA PHE A 117 -8.65 16.03 -8.95
C PHE A 117 -7.27 15.52 -9.37
N LYS A 118 -6.32 16.45 -9.58
CA LYS A 118 -4.95 16.10 -9.94
C LYS A 118 -4.28 15.25 -8.86
N PHE A 119 -4.49 15.57 -7.59
CA PHE A 119 -3.92 14.79 -6.49
C PHE A 119 -4.47 13.36 -6.43
N ILE A 120 -5.78 13.18 -6.54
CA ILE A 120 -6.41 11.85 -6.59
C ILE A 120 -5.84 11.06 -7.78
N LYS A 121 -5.81 11.68 -8.96
CA LYS A 121 -5.26 11.08 -10.17
C LYS A 121 -3.80 10.66 -9.99
N ASP A 122 -2.94 11.58 -9.59
CA ASP A 122 -1.51 11.33 -9.43
C ASP A 122 -1.26 10.25 -8.36
N THR A 123 -2.07 10.18 -7.30
CA THR A 123 -1.94 9.16 -6.26
C THR A 123 -2.31 7.78 -6.79
N ILE A 124 -3.45 7.63 -7.44
CA ILE A 124 -3.94 6.34 -7.97
C ILE A 124 -3.04 5.83 -9.10
N GLU A 125 -2.58 6.70 -10.00
CA GLU A 125 -1.70 6.30 -11.10
C GLU A 125 -0.30 5.83 -10.63
N ASN A 126 0.14 6.28 -9.45
CA ASN A 126 1.47 5.99 -8.91
C ASN A 126 1.50 4.94 -7.79
N SER A 127 0.36 4.57 -7.22
CA SER A 127 0.26 3.63 -6.10
C SER A 127 -0.69 2.49 -6.45
N GLN A 128 -0.21 1.26 -6.25
CA GLN A 128 -0.93 0.05 -6.66
C GLN A 128 -0.98 -0.95 -5.50
N ASN A 129 -1.53 -0.52 -4.37
CA ASN A 129 -1.68 -1.39 -3.20
C ASN A 129 -3.09 -1.98 -3.11
N ILE A 130 -3.18 -3.20 -2.59
CA ILE A 130 -4.41 -3.88 -2.20
C ILE A 130 -4.27 -4.23 -0.73
N LEU A 131 -5.19 -3.77 0.10
CA LEU A 131 -5.21 -4.04 1.54
C LEU A 131 -6.30 -5.08 1.83
N ILE A 132 -5.89 -6.26 2.26
CA ILE A 132 -6.79 -7.29 2.75
C ILE A 132 -6.84 -7.21 4.27
N ILE A 133 -8.04 -7.06 4.81
CA ILE A 133 -8.28 -7.09 6.25
C ILE A 133 -9.11 -8.33 6.55
N ILE A 134 -8.57 -9.24 7.36
CA ILE A 134 -9.19 -10.54 7.64
C ILE A 134 -9.32 -10.78 9.15
N ASP A 135 -10.36 -11.50 9.58
CA ASP A 135 -10.60 -11.81 11.01
C ASP A 135 -9.73 -12.97 11.55
N GLY A 136 -9.02 -13.67 10.66
CA GLY A 136 -8.15 -14.80 10.99
C GLY A 136 -7.04 -15.03 9.96
N MET A 137 -5.99 -15.74 10.36
CA MET A 137 -4.87 -16.05 9.45
C MET A 137 -5.32 -17.06 8.38
N LYS A 138 -4.99 -16.79 7.12
CA LYS A 138 -5.26 -17.71 6.02
C LYS A 138 -3.95 -18.12 5.32
N PRO A 139 -3.48 -19.37 5.48
CA PRO A 139 -2.19 -19.82 4.94
C PRO A 139 -2.04 -19.58 3.44
N GLU A 140 -3.11 -19.77 2.66
CA GLU A 140 -3.08 -19.62 1.21
C GLU A 140 -2.78 -18.17 0.77
N LEU A 141 -3.16 -17.17 1.57
CA LEU A 141 -2.78 -15.78 1.30
C LEU A 141 -1.28 -15.55 1.49
N LEU A 142 -0.69 -16.15 2.53
CA LEU A 142 0.75 -16.07 2.76
C LEU A 142 1.52 -16.80 1.67
N GLU A 143 1.08 -18.00 1.29
CA GLU A 143 1.68 -18.78 0.20
C GLU A 143 1.71 -17.97 -1.10
N MET A 144 0.61 -17.29 -1.46
CA MET A 144 0.60 -16.45 -2.66
C MET A 144 1.58 -15.29 -2.58
N VAL A 145 1.63 -14.60 -1.43
CA VAL A 145 2.56 -13.49 -1.20
C VAL A 145 4.01 -13.95 -1.29
N ASP A 146 4.32 -15.15 -0.79
CA ASP A 146 5.68 -15.69 -0.81
C ASP A 146 6.07 -16.30 -2.17
N THR A 147 5.09 -16.74 -2.96
CA THR A 147 5.31 -17.42 -4.26
C THR A 147 5.28 -16.46 -5.45
N TYR A 148 4.37 -15.47 -5.46
CA TYR A 148 4.12 -14.63 -6.63
C TYR A 148 4.55 -13.18 -6.40
N THR A 149 5.45 -12.70 -7.27
CA THR A 149 5.97 -11.32 -7.24
C THR A 149 4.88 -10.25 -7.19
N GLU A 150 3.83 -10.39 -8.00
CA GLU A 150 2.75 -9.40 -8.05
C GLU A 150 1.98 -9.33 -6.71
N TRP A 151 1.72 -10.48 -6.09
CA TRP A 151 1.13 -10.56 -4.76
C TRP A 151 2.06 -9.97 -3.70
N SER A 152 3.36 -10.33 -3.73
CA SER A 152 4.37 -9.80 -2.80
C SER A 152 4.44 -8.27 -2.79
N LYS A 153 4.37 -7.65 -3.97
CA LYS A 153 4.47 -6.20 -4.15
C LYS A 153 3.19 -5.48 -3.73
N MET A 154 2.06 -5.94 -4.24
CA MET A 154 0.81 -5.18 -4.23
C MET A 154 -0.08 -5.51 -3.04
N VAL A 155 -0.04 -6.74 -2.54
CA VAL A 155 -0.96 -7.20 -1.48
C VAL A 155 -0.36 -6.95 -0.10
N LYS A 156 -1.15 -6.27 0.73
CA LYS A 156 -0.89 -6.05 2.15
C LYS A 156 -1.94 -6.79 2.95
N LEU A 157 -1.52 -7.54 3.96
CA LEU A 157 -2.42 -8.33 4.81
C LEU A 157 -2.42 -7.75 6.23
N LEU A 158 -3.61 -7.49 6.74
CA LEU A 158 -3.86 -7.15 8.12
C LEU A 158 -4.82 -8.15 8.73
N VAL A 159 -4.51 -8.65 9.92
CA VAL A 159 -5.43 -9.45 10.72
C VAL A 159 -6.05 -8.56 11.78
N LEU A 160 -7.36 -8.39 11.74
CA LEU A 160 -8.12 -7.63 12.72
C LEU A 160 -8.87 -8.60 13.64
N LYS A 161 -8.46 -8.64 14.90
CA LYS A 161 -9.16 -9.39 15.95
C LYS A 161 -9.94 -8.45 16.84
N GLU A 162 -11.17 -8.82 17.12
CA GLU A 162 -12.00 -8.15 18.09
C GLU A 162 -12.13 -9.01 19.35
N TYR A 163 -11.78 -8.43 20.49
CA TYR A 163 -11.98 -9.04 21.81
C TYR A 163 -13.09 -8.30 22.53
N ARG A 164 -14.02 -9.05 23.12
CA ARG A 164 -15.14 -8.51 23.91
C ARG A 164 -15.03 -9.01 25.34
N SER A 165 -15.09 -8.09 26.30
CA SER A 165 -15.15 -8.41 27.73
C SER A 165 -16.16 -7.47 28.38
N ASN A 166 -17.31 -8.01 28.82
CA ASN A 166 -18.44 -7.22 29.31
C ASN A 166 -18.89 -6.15 28.28
N GLU A 167 -18.88 -4.87 28.66
CA GLU A 167 -19.16 -3.72 27.77
C GLU A 167 -17.91 -3.22 27.01
N ASP A 168 -16.72 -3.71 27.37
CA ASP A 168 -15.47 -3.28 26.74
C ASP A 168 -15.21 -4.04 25.45
N ARG A 169 -14.82 -3.26 24.42
CA ARG A 169 -14.44 -3.75 23.11
C ARG A 169 -12.99 -3.36 22.83
N LEU A 170 -12.14 -4.34 22.56
CA LEU A 170 -10.75 -4.12 22.15
C LEU A 170 -10.55 -4.61 20.72
N LEU A 171 -10.01 -3.74 19.88
CA LEU A 171 -9.60 -4.08 18.52
C LEU A 171 -8.08 -4.23 18.48
N SER A 172 -7.62 -5.31 17.87
CA SER A 172 -6.20 -5.61 17.68
C SER A 172 -5.93 -5.83 16.20
N LEU A 173 -5.09 -4.99 15.63
CA LEU A 173 -4.64 -5.07 14.24
C LEU A 173 -3.22 -5.65 14.22
N SER A 174 -2.97 -6.65 13.38
CA SER A 174 -1.68 -7.35 13.33
C SER A 174 -1.26 -7.68 11.89
N PRO A 175 -0.05 -7.27 11.48
CA PRO A 175 0.75 -6.19 12.09
C PRO A 175 -0.04 -4.86 12.14
N ASP A 176 0.45 -3.86 12.85
CA ASP A 176 -0.15 -2.53 12.72
C ASP A 176 0.02 -1.99 11.29
N PHE A 177 -0.86 -1.06 10.90
CA PHE A 177 -0.88 -0.54 9.53
C PHE A 177 0.43 0.18 9.17
N GLU A 178 1.08 0.85 10.11
CA GLU A 178 2.32 1.57 9.87
C GLU A 178 3.48 0.64 9.52
N SER A 179 3.61 -0.47 10.24
CA SER A 179 4.61 -1.51 9.99
C SER A 179 4.45 -2.12 8.59
N VAL A 180 3.22 -2.27 8.11
CA VAL A 180 2.94 -2.76 6.75
C VAL A 180 3.39 -1.76 5.68
N VAL A 181 3.16 -0.47 5.92
CA VAL A 181 3.56 0.62 5.01
C VAL A 181 5.07 0.76 4.96
N LEU A 182 5.74 0.73 6.12
CA LEU A 182 7.19 0.88 6.24
C LEU A 182 7.95 -0.39 5.82
N GLY A 183 7.25 -1.51 5.70
CA GLY A 183 7.88 -2.79 5.39
C GLY A 183 8.58 -3.45 6.57
N GLU A 184 8.27 -2.99 7.78
CA GLU A 184 8.94 -3.37 9.03
C GLU A 184 8.49 -4.74 9.57
N ILE A 185 7.97 -5.61 8.72
CA ILE A 185 7.91 -7.04 9.03
C ILE A 185 9.31 -7.65 8.84
N SER A 186 10.28 -7.14 9.59
CA SER A 186 11.57 -7.76 9.84
C SER A 186 12.01 -7.52 11.29
N GLY A 187 11.05 -7.63 12.22
CA GLY A 187 11.37 -8.06 13.58
C GLY A 187 11.87 -9.50 13.54
N ALA A 188 13.20 -9.68 13.63
CA ALA A 188 13.91 -10.93 13.90
C ALA A 188 13.37 -12.16 13.14
N ARG A 189 13.71 -12.30 11.85
CA ARG A 189 13.56 -13.58 11.15
C ARG A 189 14.94 -14.11 10.82
N THR A 190 15.27 -15.25 11.42
CA THR A 190 16.51 -16.00 11.18
C THR A 190 16.62 -16.39 9.70
N GLU A 191 17.84 -16.40 9.19
CA GLU A 191 18.23 -16.74 7.80
C GLU A 191 17.71 -18.12 7.32
N GLU A 192 17.14 -18.94 8.21
CA GLU A 192 16.61 -20.27 7.94
C GLU A 192 15.18 -20.30 7.35
N GLU A 193 14.44 -19.17 7.33
CA GLU A 193 13.05 -19.11 6.78
C GLU A 193 12.96 -18.64 5.30
N GLU A 194 14.08 -18.48 4.58
CA GLU A 194 14.10 -17.90 3.23
C GLU A 194 13.97 -18.90 2.07
N VAL A 195 13.94 -20.21 2.34
CA VAL A 195 13.86 -21.23 1.29
C VAL A 195 12.47 -21.19 0.62
N GLY A 196 12.42 -20.69 -0.62
CA GLY A 196 11.21 -20.69 -1.46
C GLY A 196 10.49 -19.34 -1.61
N LYS A 197 10.98 -18.26 -0.97
CA LYS A 197 10.41 -16.91 -1.12
C LYS A 197 10.89 -16.21 -2.38
N VAL A 198 10.06 -15.33 -2.96
CA VAL A 198 10.47 -14.46 -4.07
C VAL A 198 11.69 -13.63 -3.66
N PRO A 199 12.84 -13.77 -4.36
CA PRO A 199 14.02 -12.98 -4.04
C PRO A 199 13.78 -11.52 -4.36
N HIS A 200 13.99 -10.65 -3.38
CA HIS A 200 13.95 -9.20 -3.57
C HIS A 200 15.26 -8.77 -4.25
N THR A 201 15.18 -8.48 -5.54
CA THR A 201 16.30 -7.96 -6.34
C THR A 201 16.00 -6.55 -6.84
N GLU A 202 16.98 -5.88 -7.43
CA GLU A 202 16.72 -4.58 -8.06
C GLU A 202 15.74 -4.71 -9.23
N GLU A 203 15.85 -5.78 -10.02
CA GLU A 203 14.90 -6.07 -11.10
C GLU A 203 13.49 -6.31 -10.55
N TYR A 204 13.38 -6.95 -9.37
CA TYR A 204 12.10 -7.04 -8.68
C TYR A 204 11.50 -5.64 -8.46
N HIS A 205 12.24 -4.61 -8.05
CA HIS A 205 11.65 -3.26 -7.89
C HIS A 205 11.40 -2.52 -9.20
N LEU A 206 12.18 -2.80 -10.24
CA LEU A 206 12.09 -2.10 -11.53
C LEU A 206 11.09 -2.74 -12.49
N ASP A 207 10.68 -3.97 -12.25
CA ASP A 207 9.66 -4.65 -13.06
C ASP A 207 8.31 -3.90 -13.02
N GLY A 208 7.74 -3.65 -14.20
CA GLY A 208 6.49 -2.89 -14.39
C GLY A 208 6.59 -1.35 -14.25
N VAL A 209 7.78 -0.82 -13.97
CA VAL A 209 8.03 0.62 -13.77
C VAL A 209 8.33 1.34 -15.09
N SER A 210 8.04 2.65 -15.18
CA SER A 210 8.28 3.47 -16.38
C SER A 210 9.76 3.50 -16.78
N LEU A 211 10.03 3.63 -18.08
CA LEU A 211 11.39 3.71 -18.61
C LEU A 211 12.19 4.85 -17.98
N GLU A 212 11.57 6.02 -17.85
CA GLU A 212 12.17 7.20 -17.21
C GLU A 212 12.66 6.90 -15.78
N VAL A 213 11.84 6.22 -14.96
CA VAL A 213 12.24 5.87 -13.59
C VAL A 213 13.38 4.83 -13.59
N LYS A 214 13.37 3.87 -14.53
CA LYS A 214 14.48 2.92 -14.69
C LYS A 214 15.79 3.64 -15.02
N GLU A 215 15.75 4.58 -15.95
CA GLU A 215 16.90 5.39 -16.35
C GLU A 215 17.43 6.25 -15.19
N ILE A 216 16.53 6.92 -14.46
CA ILE A 216 16.88 7.69 -13.26
C ILE A 216 17.54 6.81 -12.21
N TYR A 217 16.96 5.64 -11.91
CA TYR A 217 17.53 4.69 -10.95
C TYR A 217 18.95 4.26 -11.36
N GLN A 218 19.15 3.90 -12.63
CA GLN A 218 20.47 3.49 -13.13
C GLN A 218 21.48 4.64 -13.08
N ALA A 219 21.07 5.87 -13.41
CA ALA A 219 21.94 7.04 -13.32
C ALA A 219 22.39 7.30 -11.87
N ILE A 220 21.47 7.23 -10.90
CA ILE A 220 21.78 7.35 -9.46
C ILE A 220 22.76 6.25 -9.03
N LYS A 221 22.47 5.00 -9.39
CA LYS A 221 23.30 3.85 -9.02
C LYS A 221 24.72 3.97 -9.58
N SER A 222 24.86 4.31 -10.86
CA SER A 222 26.16 4.50 -11.51
C SER A 222 26.95 5.62 -10.84
N SER A 223 26.33 6.79 -10.61
CA SER A 223 26.98 7.92 -9.97
C SER A 223 27.44 7.60 -8.53
N LEU A 224 26.61 6.92 -7.74
CA LEU A 224 26.98 6.51 -6.37
C LEU A 224 28.08 5.44 -6.36
N SER A 225 28.05 4.51 -7.30
CA SER A 225 29.06 3.45 -7.42
C SER A 225 30.43 4.02 -7.83
N GLU A 226 30.44 5.03 -8.72
CA GLU A 226 31.65 5.77 -9.08
C GLU A 226 32.18 6.60 -7.91
N PHE A 227 31.29 7.28 -7.18
CA PHE A 227 31.66 8.10 -6.02
C PHE A 227 32.24 7.25 -4.88
N LYS A 228 31.62 6.10 -4.59
CA LYS A 228 32.06 5.21 -3.52
C LYS A 228 31.74 3.74 -3.86
N PRO A 229 32.72 3.00 -4.40
CA PRO A 229 32.53 1.60 -4.80
C PRO A 229 32.18 0.63 -3.66
N SER A 230 32.37 1.02 -2.40
CA SER A 230 31.99 0.19 -1.24
C SER A 230 30.49 0.22 -0.94
N LEU A 231 29.73 1.14 -1.56
CA LEU A 231 28.29 1.22 -1.38
C LEU A 231 27.60 -0.03 -1.89
N ARG A 232 26.67 -0.55 -1.09
CA ARG A 232 25.85 -1.70 -1.45
C ARG A 232 24.40 -1.28 -1.59
N PHE A 233 23.78 -1.71 -2.67
CA PHE A 233 22.34 -1.65 -2.86
C PHE A 233 21.79 -2.98 -2.38
N ASN A 234 20.99 -2.93 -1.32
CA ASN A 234 20.41 -4.10 -0.69
C ASN A 234 18.88 -4.01 -0.80
N PRO A 235 18.30 -4.63 -1.85
CA PRO A 235 16.86 -4.69 -2.04
C PRO A 235 16.18 -5.40 -0.87
N GLN A 236 15.03 -4.88 -0.47
CA GLN A 236 14.15 -5.40 0.58
C GLN A 236 12.75 -5.54 -0.03
N LYS A 237 11.77 -6.08 0.70
CA LYS A 237 10.44 -6.34 0.12
C LYS A 237 9.78 -5.12 -0.55
N TYR A 238 9.98 -3.91 0.00
CA TYR A 238 9.29 -2.68 -0.45
C TYR A 238 10.21 -1.53 -0.86
N TYR A 239 11.50 -1.60 -0.55
CA TYR A 239 12.46 -0.54 -0.85
C TYR A 239 13.84 -1.13 -1.14
N ILE A 240 14.72 -0.33 -1.74
CA ILE A 240 16.14 -0.67 -1.89
C ILE A 240 16.93 0.18 -0.89
N SER A 241 17.57 -0.47 0.08
CA SER A 241 18.46 0.23 1.01
C SER A 241 19.82 0.48 0.38
N ILE A 242 20.38 1.66 0.63
CA ILE A 242 21.76 1.99 0.28
C ILE A 242 22.59 1.95 1.57
N VAL A 243 23.60 1.09 1.56
CA VAL A 243 24.37 0.70 2.74
C VAL A 243 25.84 1.02 2.52
N ASP A 244 26.45 1.65 3.51
CA ASP A 244 27.91 1.74 3.64
C ASP A 244 28.33 0.95 4.89
N LYS A 245 28.65 1.63 6.00
CA LYS A 245 28.79 1.00 7.33
C LYS A 245 27.44 0.73 8.00
N LYS A 246 26.43 1.54 7.67
CA LYS A 246 25.04 1.48 8.12
C LYS A 246 24.14 1.89 6.95
N ASN A 247 22.85 1.60 7.05
CA ASN A 247 21.85 2.14 6.12
C ASN A 247 21.87 3.68 6.23
N PHE A 248 22.03 4.37 5.12
CA PHE A 248 22.00 5.84 5.10
C PHE A 248 20.97 6.40 4.13
N ALA A 249 20.41 5.57 3.24
CA ALA A 249 19.32 5.96 2.37
C ALA A 249 18.42 4.79 2.01
N TYR A 250 17.16 5.10 1.70
CA TYR A 250 16.17 4.15 1.20
C TYR A 250 15.57 4.67 -0.10
N ILE A 251 15.57 3.84 -1.14
CA ILE A 251 14.95 4.13 -2.43
C ILE A 251 13.60 3.40 -2.49
N TYR A 252 12.54 4.18 -2.66
CA TYR A 252 11.20 3.69 -2.93
C TYR A 252 10.87 3.88 -4.40
N VAL A 253 10.72 2.77 -5.11
CA VAL A 253 10.40 2.77 -6.55
C VAL A 253 8.89 2.62 -6.72
N ARG A 254 8.29 3.55 -7.47
CA ARG A 254 6.88 3.52 -7.86
C ARG A 254 6.77 3.60 -9.38
N LYS A 255 5.56 3.38 -9.92
CA LYS A 255 5.31 3.23 -11.36
C LYS A 255 5.86 4.38 -12.21
N LYS A 256 5.67 5.64 -11.79
CA LYS A 256 6.19 6.83 -12.49
C LYS A 256 6.99 7.77 -11.58
N LYS A 257 7.36 7.31 -10.38
CA LYS A 257 8.06 8.14 -9.39
C LYS A 257 9.11 7.32 -8.66
N LEU A 258 10.25 7.94 -8.40
CA LEU A 258 11.28 7.45 -7.49
C LEU A 258 11.39 8.41 -6.31
N SER A 259 11.39 7.88 -5.09
CA SER A 259 11.57 8.67 -3.86
C SER A 259 12.78 8.15 -3.10
N ILE A 260 13.63 9.05 -2.62
CA ILE A 260 14.80 8.70 -1.80
C ILE A 260 14.63 9.36 -0.44
N VAL A 261 14.70 8.56 0.61
CA VAL A 261 14.73 9.04 1.99
C VAL A 261 16.17 8.93 2.48
N LEU A 262 16.75 10.06 2.90
CA LEU A 262 18.09 10.09 3.47
C LEU A 262 18.00 10.04 4.99
N MET A 263 18.77 9.15 5.60
CA MET A 263 18.91 9.08 7.05
C MET A 263 19.96 10.12 7.48
N LEU A 264 19.54 11.09 8.29
CA LEU A 264 20.47 12.04 8.92
C LEU A 264 21.28 11.32 10.01
N SER A 265 22.52 11.74 10.24
CA SER A 265 23.32 11.23 11.36
C SER A 265 22.68 11.65 12.68
N GLU A 266 22.82 10.81 13.72
CA GLU A 266 22.29 11.11 15.07
C GLU A 266 22.74 12.47 15.60
N GLU A 267 23.93 12.95 15.20
CA GLU A 267 24.50 14.24 15.57
C GLU A 267 23.76 15.45 14.97
N ILE A 268 22.99 15.27 13.89
CA ILE A 268 22.23 16.34 13.21
C ILE A 268 20.77 16.35 13.68
N ILE A 269 20.26 15.22 14.19
CA ILE A 269 18.86 15.06 14.64
C ILE A 269 18.68 15.45 16.12
N ARG A 270 19.75 15.46 16.92
CA ARG A 270 19.75 15.91 18.33
C ARG A 270 20.15 17.36 18.47
#